data_AF-A0A1G4IPL9-F1
#
_entry.id   AF-A0A1G4IPL9-F1
#
_cell.length_a   1.000
_cell.length_b   1.000
_cell.length_c   1.000
_cell.angle_alpha   90.00
_cell.angle_beta   90.00
_cell.angle_gamma   90.00
#
_symmetry.space_group_name_H-M   'P 1'
#
loop_
_entity.id
_entity.type
_entity.pdbx_description
1 polymer ?
#
loop_
_entity_poly.entity_id
_entity_poly.type
_entity_poly.pdbx_seq_one_letter_code
_entity_poly.pdbx_strand_id
1 'polypeptide(L)'
;MESLLSFTQQCLGQLMSYVFRFLSWLIPVTYSFAQTHPTITNITGYLLAAYISWKLLCHLWTVIKRIMLLAVVVLAVLLWSRGLHQVVSEDVPFVVQYLERNSDFQDQVDRFLYHAHPSYLRNYYSTAFWYPVGELRERSIRFLASLSQ
;
A
#
# COMPACT_ATOMS: atom_id res chain seq x y z
N MET A 1 11.79 32.64 4.18
CA MET A 1 11.58 31.22 3.81
C MET A 1 11.27 30.36 5.04
N GLU A 2 11.90 30.62 6.19
CA GLU A 2 11.66 29.88 7.44
C GLU A 2 10.25 30.05 8.03
N SER A 3 9.63 31.23 7.89
CA SER A 3 8.28 31.51 8.39
C SER A 3 7.17 30.70 7.70
N LEU A 4 7.35 30.37 6.41
CA LEU A 4 6.41 29.53 5.66
C LEU A 4 6.50 28.06 6.08
N LEU A 5 7.70 27.61 6.44
CA LEU A 5 7.96 26.23 6.85
C LEU A 5 7.42 25.96 8.27
N SER A 6 7.53 26.93 9.18
CA SER A 6 6.90 26.86 10.50
C SER A 6 5.37 26.90 10.42
N PHE A 7 4.81 27.69 9.49
CA PHE A 7 3.37 27.79 9.28
C PHE A 7 2.78 26.48 8.73
N THR A 8 3.45 25.86 7.75
CA THR A 8 3.01 24.57 7.20
C THR A 8 3.10 23.45 8.25
N GLN A 9 4.14 23.42 9.09
CA GLN A 9 4.25 22.46 10.19
C GLN A 9 3.12 22.61 11.23
N GLN A 10 2.77 23.84 11.59
CA GLN A 10 1.67 24.10 12.53
C GLN A 10 0.31 23.69 11.94
N CYS A 11 0.08 24.00 10.67
CA CYS A 11 -1.16 23.63 9.97
C CYS A 11 -1.29 22.10 9.82
N LEU A 12 -0.19 21.42 9.50
CA LEU A 12 -0.11 19.96 9.44
C LEU A 12 -0.38 19.32 10.82
N GLY A 13 0.21 19.90 11.88
CA GLY A 13 -0.01 19.43 13.25
C GLY A 13 -1.47 19.55 13.71
N GLN A 14 -2.13 20.65 13.36
CA GLN A 14 -3.56 20.82 13.64
C GLN A 14 -4.43 19.85 12.84
N LEU A 15 -4.17 19.70 11.54
CA LEU A 15 -4.87 18.71 10.70
C LEU A 15 -4.75 17.29 11.27
N MET A 16 -3.53 16.90 11.64
CA MET A 16 -3.30 15.60 12.27
C MET A 16 -4.05 15.47 13.60
N SER A 17 -4.06 16.51 14.44
CA SER A 17 -4.83 16.50 15.69
C SER A 17 -6.33 16.31 15.47
N TYR A 18 -6.91 16.98 14.48
CA TYR A 18 -8.31 16.81 14.10
C TYR A 18 -8.60 15.40 13.60
N VAL A 19 -7.71 14.85 12.75
CA VAL A 19 -7.81 13.47 12.26
C VAL A 19 -7.76 12.49 13.43
N PHE A 20 -6.81 12.64 14.36
CA PHE A 20 -6.68 11.76 15.52
C PHE A 20 -7.89 11.85 16.46
N ARG A 21 -8.45 13.04 16.68
CA ARG A 21 -9.68 13.22 17.48
C ARG A 21 -10.87 12.54 16.82
N PHE A 22 -11.01 12.72 15.50
CA PHE A 22 -12.08 12.08 14.74
C PHE A 22 -11.95 10.56 14.78
N LEU A 23 -10.75 10.02 14.56
CA LEU A 23 -10.46 8.59 14.67
C LEU A 23 -10.75 8.06 16.08
N SER A 24 -10.34 8.80 17.11
CA SER A 24 -10.53 8.41 18.52
C SER A 24 -12.01 8.31 18.91
N TRP A 25 -12.88 9.07 18.25
CA TRP A 25 -14.33 8.94 18.41
C TRP A 25 -14.94 7.86 17.50
N LEU A 26 -14.44 7.72 16.27
CA LEU A 26 -14.95 6.76 15.30
C LEU A 26 -14.67 5.30 15.71
N ILE A 27 -13.47 5.03 16.24
CA ILE A 27 -13.03 3.68 16.65
C ILE A 27 -13.97 3.05 17.70
N PRO A 28 -14.31 3.70 18.83
CA PRO A 28 -15.20 3.11 19.82
C PRO A 28 -16.64 2.94 19.30
N VAL A 29 -17.13 3.86 18.46
CA VAL A 29 -18.48 3.78 17.86
C VAL A 29 -18.56 2.59 16.90
N THR A 30 -17.58 2.46 16.01
CA THR A 30 -17.50 1.33 15.07
C THR A 30 -17.30 0.00 15.77
N TYR A 31 -16.51 -0.03 16.85
CA TYR A 31 -16.31 -1.21 17.67
C TYR A 31 -17.59 -1.64 18.40
N SER A 32 -18.32 -0.68 19.00
CA SER A 32 -19.60 -0.95 19.66
C SER A 32 -20.63 -1.47 18.66
N PHE A 33 -20.66 -0.91 17.44
CA PHE A 33 -21.51 -1.37 16.34
C PHE A 33 -21.12 -2.78 15.85
N ALA A 34 -19.82 -3.06 15.78
CA ALA A 34 -19.29 -4.37 15.39
C ALA A 34 -19.71 -5.49 16.35
N GLN A 35 -19.75 -5.19 17.65
CA GLN A 35 -20.21 -6.14 18.67
C GLN A 35 -21.72 -6.39 18.63
N THR A 36 -22.52 -5.37 18.29
CA THR A 36 -23.99 -5.51 18.20
C THR A 36 -24.43 -6.18 16.90
N HIS A 37 -23.71 -5.98 15.80
CA HIS A 37 -24.06 -6.53 14.48
C HIS A 37 -22.82 -7.12 13.76
N PRO A 38 -22.34 -8.32 14.19
CA PRO A 38 -21.12 -8.92 13.66
C PRO A 38 -21.22 -9.31 12.18
N THR A 39 -22.39 -9.79 11.74
CA THR A 39 -22.61 -10.23 10.35
C THR A 39 -22.57 -9.06 9.36
N ILE A 40 -23.21 -7.94 9.72
CA ILE A 40 -23.24 -6.73 8.88
C ILE A 40 -21.85 -6.11 8.81
N THR A 41 -21.11 -6.10 9.92
CA THR A 41 -19.76 -5.56 9.99
C THR A 41 -18.77 -6.36 9.14
N ASN A 42 -18.87 -7.70 9.13
CA ASN A 42 -18.05 -8.52 8.25
C ASN A 42 -18.35 -8.27 6.77
N ILE A 43 -19.64 -8.20 6.38
CA ILE A 43 -20.03 -7.96 4.99
C ILE A 43 -19.55 -6.59 4.51
N THR A 44 -19.75 -5.55 5.33
CA THR A 44 -19.28 -4.20 5.01
C THR A 44 -17.75 -4.12 4.97
N GLY A 45 -17.05 -4.84 5.85
CA GLY A 45 -15.60 -4.98 5.82
C GLY A 45 -15.08 -5.61 4.52
N TYR A 46 -15.69 -6.72 4.07
CA TYR A 46 -15.32 -7.35 2.80
C TYR A 46 -15.63 -6.46 1.59
N LEU A 47 -16.77 -5.77 1.58
CA LEU A 47 -17.12 -4.80 0.54
C LEU A 47 -16.11 -3.64 0.48
N LEU A 48 -15.71 -3.11 1.63
CA LEU A 48 -14.72 -2.05 1.72
C LEU A 48 -13.35 -2.52 1.22
N ALA A 49 -12.92 -3.71 1.64
CA ALA A 49 -11.66 -4.30 1.20
C ALA A 49 -11.65 -4.55 -0.31
N ALA A 50 -12.74 -5.06 -0.87
CA ALA A 50 -12.91 -5.27 -2.30
C ALA A 50 -12.88 -3.93 -3.07
N TYR A 51 -13.56 -2.90 -2.56
CA TYR A 51 -13.55 -1.56 -3.16
C TYR A 51 -12.15 -0.94 -3.18
N ILE A 52 -11.42 -0.99 -2.06
CA ILE A 52 -10.05 -0.48 -1.97
C ILE A 52 -9.15 -1.23 -2.95
N SER A 53 -9.23 -2.57 -2.97
CA SER A 53 -8.46 -3.41 -3.89
C SER A 53 -8.76 -3.08 -5.35
N TRP A 54 -10.04 -2.93 -5.71
CA TRP A 54 -10.45 -2.51 -7.04
C TRP A 54 -9.88 -1.15 -7.44
N LYS A 55 -9.99 -0.15 -6.55
CA LYS A 55 -9.46 1.18 -6.81
C LYS A 55 -7.94 1.17 -6.98
N LEU A 56 -7.24 0.37 -6.18
CA LEU A 56 -5.80 0.20 -6.26
C LEU A 56 -5.39 -0.47 -7.59
N LEU A 57 -6.13 -1.48 -8.05
CA LEU A 57 -5.95 -2.10 -9.36
C LEU A 57 -6.16 -1.10 -10.51
N CYS A 58 -7.21 -0.29 -10.45
CA CYS A 58 -7.45 0.75 -11.46
C CYS A 58 -6.30 1.77 -11.52
N HIS A 59 -5.81 2.22 -10.35
CA HIS A 59 -4.66 3.13 -10.31
C HIS A 59 -3.40 2.47 -10.87
N LEU A 60 -3.09 1.24 -10.44
CA LEU A 60 -1.97 0.47 -10.96
C LEU A 60 -2.04 0.36 -12.49
N TRP A 61 -3.21 0.02 -13.02
CA TRP A 61 -3.46 -0.06 -14.45
C TRP A 61 -3.20 1.25 -15.18
N THR A 62 -3.64 2.39 -14.63
CA THR A 62 -3.35 3.70 -15.22
C THR A 62 -1.87 4.05 -15.22
N VAL A 63 -1.13 3.67 -14.18
CA VAL A 63 0.32 3.86 -14.11
C VAL A 63 1.03 3.01 -15.16
N ILE A 64 0.67 1.73 -15.26
CA ILE A 64 1.22 0.81 -16.27
C ILE A 64 1.01 1.38 -17.68
N LYS A 65 -0.20 1.86 -18.00
CA LYS A 65 -0.47 2.49 -19.30
C LYS A 65 0.43 3.69 -19.59
N ARG A 66 0.67 4.54 -18.60
CA ARG A 66 1.57 5.71 -18.75
C ARG A 66 3.02 5.29 -18.99
N ILE A 67 3.50 4.28 -18.27
CA ILE A 67 4.85 3.72 -18.46
C ILE A 67 4.97 3.12 -19.85
N MET A 68 3.96 2.37 -20.31
CA MET A 68 3.96 1.80 -21.66
C MET A 68 4.00 2.88 -22.74
N LEU A 69 3.24 3.97 -22.57
CA LEU A 69 3.24 5.08 -23.52
C LEU A 69 4.61 5.77 -23.57
N LEU A 70 5.23 6.01 -22.40
CA LEU A 70 6.61 6.50 -22.33
C LEU A 70 7.59 5.57 -23.04
N ALA A 71 7.48 4.26 -22.82
CA ALA A 71 8.32 3.27 -23.49
C ALA A 71 8.15 3.33 -25.02
N VAL A 72 6.92 3.47 -25.53
CA VAL A 72 6.65 3.63 -26.96
C VAL A 72 7.26 4.92 -27.51
N VAL A 73 7.17 6.04 -26.78
CA VAL A 73 7.79 7.31 -27.20
C VAL A 73 9.31 7.18 -27.27
N VAL A 74 9.93 6.59 -26.25
CA VAL A 74 11.38 6.32 -26.25
C VAL A 74 11.77 5.44 -27.44
N LEU A 75 10.99 4.38 -27.70
CA LEU A 75 11.22 3.48 -28.82
C LEU A 75 11.08 4.21 -30.16
N ALA A 76 10.09 5.10 -30.32
CA ALA A 76 9.93 5.93 -31.51
C ALA A 76 11.11 6.89 -31.73
N VAL A 77 11.63 7.51 -30.66
CA VAL A 77 12.82 8.37 -30.73
C VAL A 77 14.06 7.55 -31.13
N LEU A 78 14.24 6.35 -30.55
CA LEU A 78 15.34 5.46 -30.91
C LEU A 78 15.26 5.03 -32.39
N LEU A 79 14.07 4.61 -32.84
CA LEU A 79 13.78 4.27 -34.24
C LEU A 79 14.11 5.42 -35.19
N TRP A 80 13.75 6.65 -34.83
CA TRP A 80 14.05 7.83 -35.62
C TRP A 80 15.55 8.11 -35.71
N SER A 81 16.29 7.89 -34.63
CA SER A 81 17.73 8.17 -34.58
C SER A 81 18.62 7.11 -35.26
N ARG A 82 18.23 5.83 -35.23
CA ARG A 82 19.08 4.70 -35.65
C ARG A 82 18.51 3.82 -36.76
N GLY A 83 17.25 4.03 -37.15
CA GLY A 83 16.57 3.21 -38.15
C GLY A 83 16.01 1.89 -37.61
N LEU A 84 14.94 1.40 -38.25
CA LEU A 84 14.11 0.30 -37.75
C LEU A 84 14.85 -1.05 -37.66
N HIS A 85 15.86 -1.24 -38.50
CA HIS A 85 16.60 -2.49 -38.54
C HIS A 85 17.54 -2.65 -37.32
N GLN A 86 18.22 -1.56 -36.91
CA GLN A 86 19.22 -1.59 -35.82
C GLN A 86 18.60 -1.62 -34.42
N VAL A 87 17.45 -0.96 -34.21
CA VAL A 87 16.76 -0.98 -32.91
C VAL A 87 16.17 -2.36 -32.59
N VAL A 88 15.65 -3.06 -33.61
CA VAL A 88 15.05 -4.40 -33.42
C VAL A 88 16.14 -5.48 -33.30
N SER A 89 17.27 -5.34 -34.01
CA SER A 89 18.34 -6.35 -34.00
C SER A 89 19.38 -6.18 -32.91
N GLU A 90 19.65 -4.97 -32.42
CA GLU A 90 20.65 -4.73 -31.36
C GLU A 90 20.00 -4.30 -30.04
N ASP A 91 19.12 -3.29 -30.04
CA ASP A 91 18.61 -2.73 -28.78
C ASP A 91 17.62 -3.67 -28.07
N VAL A 92 16.73 -4.38 -28.80
CA VAL A 92 15.81 -5.37 -28.19
C VAL A 92 16.55 -6.54 -27.53
N PRO A 93 17.47 -7.26 -28.20
CA PRO A 93 18.21 -8.34 -27.56
C PRO A 93 19.17 -7.84 -26.47
N PHE A 94 19.69 -6.61 -26.58
CA PHE A 94 20.51 -6.01 -25.51
C PHE A 94 19.67 -5.73 -24.25
N VAL A 95 18.46 -5.19 -24.38
CA VAL A 95 17.55 -4.97 -23.24
C VAL A 95 17.08 -6.30 -22.64
N VAL A 96 16.78 -7.30 -23.47
CA VAL A 96 16.43 -8.65 -23.00
C VAL A 96 17.60 -9.28 -22.25
N GLN A 97 18.82 -9.24 -22.81
CA GLN A 97 20.03 -9.72 -22.13
C GLN A 97 20.33 -8.92 -20.86
N TYR A 98 20.05 -7.62 -20.81
CA TYR A 98 20.26 -6.81 -19.61
C TYR A 98 19.24 -7.13 -18.51
N LEU A 99 17.99 -7.45 -18.88
CA LEU A 99 16.97 -7.96 -17.96
C LEU A 99 17.33 -9.36 -17.45
N GLU A 100 17.83 -10.23 -18.32
CA GLU A 100 18.20 -11.61 -18.01
C GLU A 100 19.52 -11.68 -17.20
N ARG A 101 20.43 -10.73 -17.41
CA ARG A 101 21.73 -10.65 -16.73
C ARG A 101 21.70 -9.84 -15.44
N ASN A 102 20.70 -8.99 -15.23
CA ASN A 102 20.45 -8.39 -13.92
C ASN A 102 19.84 -9.42 -12.98
N SER A 103 20.71 -10.26 -12.41
CA SER A 103 20.41 -11.17 -11.31
C SER A 103 19.72 -10.45 -10.14
N ASP A 104 19.98 -9.15 -9.98
CA ASP A 104 19.36 -8.34 -8.92
C ASP A 104 17.85 -8.15 -9.11
N PHE A 105 17.33 -8.15 -10.35
CA PHE A 105 15.88 -8.04 -10.59
C PHE A 105 15.18 -9.37 -10.32
N GLN A 106 15.78 -10.50 -10.75
CA GLN A 106 15.30 -11.82 -10.38
C GLN A 106 15.36 -12.04 -8.87
N ASP A 107 16.47 -11.66 -8.21
CA ASP A 107 16.61 -11.76 -6.75
C ASP A 107 15.60 -10.87 -6.02
N GLN A 108 15.27 -9.69 -6.52
CA GLN A 108 14.23 -8.83 -5.94
C GLN A 108 12.83 -9.42 -6.13
N VAL A 109 12.55 -10.01 -7.28
CA VAL A 109 11.28 -10.71 -7.56
C VAL A 109 11.15 -11.96 -6.70
N ASP A 110 12.20 -12.77 -6.58
CA ASP A 110 12.21 -13.97 -5.73
C ASP A 110 12.10 -13.60 -4.26
N ARG A 111 12.76 -12.51 -3.82
CA ARG A 111 12.62 -12.00 -2.46
C ARG A 111 11.21 -11.48 -2.20
N PHE A 112 10.58 -10.82 -3.18
CA PHE A 112 9.17 -10.41 -3.09
C PHE A 112 8.23 -11.62 -3.03
N LEU A 113 8.41 -12.61 -3.90
CA LEU A 113 7.63 -13.85 -3.92
C LEU A 113 7.78 -14.66 -2.63
N TYR A 114 8.99 -14.71 -2.07
CA TYR A 114 9.28 -15.33 -0.79
C TYR A 114 8.55 -14.64 0.36
N HIS A 115 8.50 -13.31 0.39
CA HIS A 115 7.76 -12.55 1.40
C HIS A 115 6.24 -12.57 1.18
N ALA A 116 5.79 -12.70 -0.06
CA ALA A 116 4.38 -12.86 -0.41
C ALA A 116 3.86 -14.29 -0.19
N HIS A 117 4.75 -15.26 0.05
CA HIS A 117 4.37 -16.65 0.25
C HIS A 117 3.51 -16.80 1.53
N PRO A 118 2.38 -17.52 1.48
CA PRO A 118 1.39 -17.58 2.56
C PRO A 118 1.95 -18.15 3.88
N SER A 119 3.05 -18.91 3.85
CA SER A 119 3.74 -19.41 5.04
C SER A 119 4.40 -18.32 5.88
N TYR A 120 4.98 -17.28 5.26
CA TYR A 120 5.56 -16.14 5.96
C TYR A 120 4.50 -15.15 6.44
N LEU A 121 3.45 -14.95 5.64
CA LEU A 121 2.27 -14.20 6.07
C LEU A 121 1.62 -14.87 7.28
N ARG A 122 1.53 -16.21 7.33
CA ARG A 122 1.01 -16.93 8.49
C ARG A 122 1.82 -16.67 9.76
N ASN A 123 3.14 -16.51 9.65
CA ASN A 123 3.99 -16.15 10.78
C ASN A 123 3.83 -14.68 11.19
N TYR A 124 3.66 -13.77 10.24
CA TYR A 124 3.41 -12.35 10.54
C TYR A 124 2.03 -12.14 11.18
N TYR A 125 0.99 -12.74 10.60
CA TYR A 125 -0.36 -12.78 11.16
C TYR A 125 -0.34 -13.50 12.50
N SER A 126 0.33 -14.66 12.65
CA SER A 126 0.39 -15.33 13.94
C SER A 126 1.12 -14.48 14.97
N THR A 127 2.23 -13.80 14.65
CA THR A 127 2.91 -12.88 15.59
C THR A 127 2.07 -11.64 15.95
N ALA A 128 1.28 -11.11 15.01
CA ALA A 128 0.29 -10.07 15.31
C ALA A 128 -0.86 -10.60 16.18
N PHE A 129 -1.22 -11.88 16.03
CA PHE A 129 -2.15 -12.62 16.89
C PHE A 129 -1.53 -13.11 18.21
N TRP A 130 -0.19 -13.06 18.37
CA TRP A 130 0.53 -13.44 19.59
C TRP A 130 0.60 -12.30 20.61
N TYR A 131 0.34 -11.04 20.21
CA TYR A 131 -0.16 -10.09 21.19
C TYR A 131 -1.48 -10.65 21.70
N PRO A 132 -1.62 -10.98 23.00
CA PRO A 132 -2.84 -11.59 23.46
C PRO A 132 -3.95 -10.59 23.16
N VAL A 133 -4.82 -10.91 22.20
CA VAL A 133 -5.96 -10.07 21.86
C VAL A 133 -6.80 -9.82 23.12
N GLY A 134 -6.75 -10.77 24.08
CA GLY A 134 -7.26 -10.60 25.44
C GLY A 134 -6.59 -9.50 26.25
N GLU A 135 -5.27 -9.33 26.19
CA GLU A 135 -4.52 -8.32 26.94
C GLU A 135 -4.64 -6.92 26.32
N LEU A 136 -4.66 -6.83 24.98
CA LEU A 136 -5.00 -5.58 24.27
C LEU A 136 -6.46 -5.16 24.52
N ARG A 137 -7.37 -6.14 24.58
CA ARG A 137 -8.77 -5.94 24.98
C ARG A 137 -8.88 -5.51 26.44
N GLU A 138 -8.12 -6.10 27.36
CA GLU A 138 -8.15 -5.71 28.77
C GLU A 138 -7.54 -4.32 29.00
N ARG A 139 -6.45 -3.99 28.32
CA ARG A 139 -5.87 -2.65 28.34
C ARG A 139 -6.80 -1.62 27.73
N SER A 140 -7.47 -1.94 26.62
CA SER A 140 -8.44 -1.01 26.03
C SER A 140 -9.66 -0.83 26.94
N ILE A 141 -10.16 -1.89 27.59
CA ILE A 141 -11.26 -1.79 28.58
C ILE A 141 -10.84 -0.96 29.80
N ARG A 142 -9.65 -1.17 30.37
CA ARG A 142 -9.15 -0.37 31.50
C ARG A 142 -8.93 1.09 31.12
N PHE A 143 -8.40 1.35 29.93
CA PHE A 143 -8.23 2.70 29.41
C PHE A 143 -9.58 3.40 29.22
N LEU A 144 -10.57 2.70 28.65
CA LEU A 144 -11.94 3.22 28.51
C LEU A 144 -12.60 3.47 29.88
N ALA A 145 -12.40 2.59 30.86
CA ALA A 145 -12.88 2.78 32.22
C ALA A 145 -12.25 4.02 32.88
N SER A 146 -10.95 4.27 32.66
CA SER A 146 -10.26 5.45 33.18
C SER A 146 -10.70 6.78 32.55
N LEU A 147 -11.35 6.74 31.39
CA LEU A 147 -11.91 7.93 30.72
C LEU A 147 -13.36 8.22 31.14
N SER A 148 -14.01 7.28 31.85
CA SER A 148 -15.39 7.42 32.35
C SER A 148 -15.48 7.95 33.79
N GLN A 149 -14.33 8.26 34.41
CA GLN A 149 -14.18 8.85 35.74
C GLN A 149 -13.77 10.32 35.61
#